data_AF-A0A5C6SRE0-F1
#
_entry.id   AF-A0A5C6SRE0-F1
#
_cell.length_a   1.000
_cell.length_b   1.000
_cell.length_c   1.000
_cell.angle_alpha   90.00
_cell.angle_beta   90.00
_cell.angle_gamma   90.00
#
_symmetry.space_group_name_H-M   'P 1'
#
loop_
_entity.id
_entity.type
_entity.pdbx_description
1 polymer ?
#
loop_
_entity_poly.entity_id
_entity_poly.type
_entity_poly.pdbx_seq_one_letter_code
_entity_poly.pdbx_strand_id
1 'polypeptide(L)'
;MLFYLATIIIHDLFRAGDDTKTVPNPDFSISSTSSYLDLSPLYDNNVQEQEAVRTMKGGMLKPDTFSEHRLLGFPPGIYALLITFSRFHNYVAGELKRINGSGRFGPNPCLSKEDAERKIDKDLFNTARLVTLRPLRQYHLSDYTRTILNLNYAPDSSWVLDPRESFSQVFDKVDFPVSTGNQVSVEFNLIYRGHSNVSAKYEKWSQDLF
;
A
#
# COMPACT_ATOMS: atom_id res chain seq x y z
N MET A 1 15.69 -6.13 3.08
CA MET A 1 14.31 -6.48 2.67
C MET A 1 13.30 -6.15 3.76
N LEU A 2 13.36 -6.74 4.97
CA LEU A 2 12.43 -6.46 6.08
C LEU A 2 12.20 -4.96 6.30
N PHE A 3 13.27 -4.19 6.50
CA PHE A 3 13.17 -2.75 6.77
C PHE A 3 12.71 -1.93 5.55
N TYR A 4 12.89 -2.40 4.31
CA TYR A 4 12.31 -1.70 3.15
C TYR A 4 10.80 -1.86 3.11
N LEU A 5 10.31 -3.08 3.42
CA LEU A 5 8.88 -3.33 3.54
C LEU A 5 8.29 -2.52 4.70
N ALA A 6 9.00 -2.44 5.84
CA ALA A 6 8.62 -1.59 6.96
C ALA A 6 8.45 -0.12 6.52
N THR A 7 9.40 0.43 5.74
CA THR A 7 9.27 1.79 5.20
C THR A 7 8.05 1.95 4.29
N ILE A 8 7.75 0.97 3.43
CA ILE A 8 6.54 1.03 2.58
C ILE A 8 5.28 1.03 3.44
N ILE A 9 5.19 0.18 4.47
CA ILE A 9 4.06 0.16 5.42
C ILE A 9 3.90 1.52 6.09
N ILE A 10 4.99 2.10 6.56
CA ILE A 10 4.98 3.42 7.23
C ILE A 10 4.43 4.48 6.27
N HIS A 11 4.89 4.49 5.02
CA HIS A 11 4.42 5.46 4.03
C HIS A 11 2.99 5.19 3.54
N ASP A 12 2.48 3.96 3.73
CA ASP A 12 1.08 3.63 3.48
C ASP A 12 0.17 4.15 4.61
N LEU A 13 0.58 3.94 5.86
CA LEU A 13 -0.23 4.22 7.05
C LEU A 13 -0.09 5.64 7.60
N PHE A 14 1.03 6.32 7.36
CA PHE A 14 1.36 7.58 7.99
C PHE A 14 1.70 8.70 6.99
N ARG A 15 0.85 9.73 6.96
CA ARG A 15 1.07 11.00 6.26
C ARG A 15 0.41 12.10 7.08
N ALA A 16 1.19 12.92 7.79
CA ALA A 16 0.68 14.11 8.47
C ALA A 16 0.42 15.21 7.42
N GLY A 17 -0.61 16.03 7.60
CA GLY A 17 -1.19 16.94 6.61
C GLY A 17 -0.35 18.14 6.14
N ASP A 18 0.98 18.01 6.07
CA ASP A 18 1.94 19.06 5.70
C ASP A 18 2.98 18.63 4.64
N ASP A 19 2.69 17.66 3.81
CA ASP A 19 3.72 17.14 2.90
C ASP A 19 3.92 18.02 1.65
N THR A 20 2.92 18.82 1.27
CA THR A 20 2.99 19.68 0.06
C THR A 20 3.57 21.07 0.32
N LYS A 21 3.74 21.49 1.58
CA LYS A 21 4.18 22.85 1.98
C LYS A 21 3.39 24.00 1.33
N THR A 22 2.19 23.72 0.82
CA THR A 22 1.32 24.70 0.15
C THR A 22 0.46 25.48 1.14
N VAL A 23 0.30 24.96 2.35
CA VAL A 23 -0.53 25.57 3.42
C VAL A 23 0.40 26.28 4.41
N PRO A 24 0.29 27.62 4.58
CA PRO A 24 1.21 28.39 5.41
C PRO A 24 1.14 28.13 6.93
N ASN A 25 0.21 27.30 7.41
CA ASN A 25 0.17 26.76 8.78
C ASN A 25 -0.60 25.43 8.76
N PRO A 26 0.10 24.31 8.53
CA PRO A 26 -0.51 23.01 8.33
C PRO A 26 -0.93 22.39 9.67
N ASP A 27 -2.09 21.73 9.69
CA ASP A 27 -2.57 21.01 10.87
C ASP A 27 -2.03 19.58 10.89
N PHE A 28 -1.03 19.33 11.73
CA PHE A 28 -0.37 18.03 11.87
C PHE A 28 -1.22 16.98 12.60
N SER A 29 -2.37 17.36 13.16
CA SER A 29 -3.32 16.40 13.74
C SER A 29 -4.12 15.65 12.67
N ILE A 30 -4.13 16.17 11.43
CA ILE A 30 -4.85 15.58 10.30
C ILE A 30 -3.92 14.64 9.54
N SER A 31 -4.44 13.45 9.23
CA SER A 31 -3.78 12.52 8.33
C SER A 31 -4.25 12.71 6.89
N SER A 32 -3.30 12.80 5.95
CA SER A 32 -3.55 12.86 4.50
C SER A 32 -3.42 11.50 3.81
N THR A 33 -3.51 10.41 4.56
CA THR A 33 -3.60 9.04 4.02
C THR A 33 -4.90 8.36 4.45
N SER A 34 -5.27 7.30 3.74
CA SER A 34 -6.44 6.47 4.01
C SER A 34 -6.39 5.80 5.40
N SER A 35 -5.22 5.69 6.03
CA SER A 35 -4.97 4.87 7.23
C SER A 35 -5.19 3.36 6.99
N TYR A 36 -5.36 2.90 5.76
CA TYR A 36 -5.49 1.47 5.43
C TYR A 36 -4.22 0.95 4.74
N LEU A 37 -4.07 -0.38 4.75
CA LEU A 37 -3.07 -1.07 3.92
C LEU A 37 -3.57 -1.20 2.48
N ASP A 38 -3.54 -0.09 1.75
CA ASP A 38 -4.06 0.05 0.39
C ASP A 38 -2.98 0.37 -0.66
N LEU A 39 -1.70 0.23 -0.26
CA LEU A 39 -0.50 0.47 -1.06
C LEU A 39 -0.54 1.84 -1.74
N SER A 40 -0.98 2.85 -1.00
CA SER A 40 -0.94 4.25 -1.41
C SER A 40 0.44 4.70 -1.87
N PRO A 41 1.60 4.15 -1.43
CA PRO A 41 2.87 4.55 -2.03
C PRO A 41 3.00 4.24 -3.53
N LEU A 42 2.26 3.23 -4.01
CA LEU A 42 2.19 2.89 -5.43
C LEU A 42 1.04 3.62 -6.15
N TYR A 43 -0.16 3.66 -5.55
CA TYR A 43 -1.41 4.07 -6.20
C TYR A 43 -1.88 5.49 -5.87
N ASP A 44 -1.34 6.08 -4.81
CA ASP A 44 -1.71 7.32 -4.13
C ASP A 44 -3.01 7.41 -3.35
N ASN A 45 -3.17 8.57 -2.70
CA ASN A 45 -4.17 8.96 -1.71
C ASN A 45 -5.30 9.82 -2.28
N ASN A 46 -5.11 10.42 -3.47
CA ASN A 46 -6.18 11.17 -4.16
C ASN A 46 -6.27 10.80 -5.66
N VAL A 47 -7.36 11.25 -6.29
CA VAL A 47 -7.69 10.91 -7.67
C VAL A 47 -6.66 11.48 -8.65
N GLN A 48 -6.19 12.71 -8.42
CA GLN A 48 -5.27 13.41 -9.29
C GLN A 48 -3.91 12.69 -9.36
N GLU A 49 -3.36 12.34 -8.20
CA GLU A 49 -2.11 11.60 -8.13
C GLU A 49 -2.25 10.16 -8.65
N GLN A 50 -3.38 9.50 -8.37
CA GLN A 50 -3.68 8.18 -8.92
C GLN A 50 -3.73 8.20 -10.46
N GLU A 51 -4.35 9.21 -11.06
CA GLU A 51 -4.36 9.40 -12.51
C GLU A 51 -2.96 9.69 -13.05
N ALA A 52 -2.12 10.40 -12.29
CA ALA A 52 -0.75 10.72 -12.69
C ALA A 52 0.13 9.47 -12.86
N VAL A 53 -0.10 8.40 -12.09
CA VAL A 53 0.64 7.14 -12.23
C VAL A 53 0.02 6.16 -13.23
N ARG A 54 -1.21 6.42 -13.70
CA ARG A 54 -1.93 5.53 -14.63
C ARG A 54 -1.64 5.86 -16.09
N THR A 55 -1.73 4.84 -16.94
CA THR A 55 -1.74 5.02 -18.41
C THR A 55 -3.13 5.40 -18.95
N MET A 56 -4.16 5.32 -18.09
CA MET A 56 -5.57 5.46 -18.45
C MET A 56 -6.02 4.50 -19.55
N LYS A 57 -5.29 3.39 -19.72
CA LYS A 57 -5.57 2.35 -20.71
C LYS A 57 -5.37 0.96 -20.12
N GLY A 58 -6.38 0.11 -20.26
CA GLY A 58 -6.29 -1.31 -19.89
C GLY A 58 -6.09 -1.56 -18.39
N GLY A 59 -6.38 -0.57 -17.55
CA GLY A 59 -6.18 -0.60 -16.11
C GLY A 59 -4.72 -0.58 -15.69
N MET A 60 -3.80 -0.13 -16.54
CA MET A 60 -2.36 -0.24 -16.31
C MET A 60 -1.76 1.03 -15.66
N LEU A 61 -0.74 0.81 -14.84
CA LEU A 61 0.20 1.83 -14.37
C LEU A 61 1.27 2.12 -15.42
N LYS A 62 1.81 3.35 -15.40
CA LYS A 62 2.99 3.72 -16.18
C LYS A 62 4.18 2.83 -15.77
N PRO A 63 5.03 2.37 -16.71
CA PRO A 63 6.16 1.52 -16.40
C PRO A 63 7.06 2.12 -15.31
N ASP A 64 7.45 1.29 -14.34
CA ASP A 64 8.42 1.60 -13.28
C ASP A 64 8.16 2.93 -12.54
N THR A 65 6.87 3.26 -12.38
CA THR A 65 6.40 4.47 -11.69
C THR A 65 5.71 4.11 -10.37
N PHE A 66 5.85 4.98 -9.37
CA PHE A 66 5.13 4.98 -8.09
C PHE A 66 4.79 6.43 -7.72
N SER A 67 3.85 6.62 -6.79
CA SER A 67 3.28 7.94 -6.52
C SER A 67 3.94 8.69 -5.37
N GLU A 68 4.43 7.97 -4.36
CA GLU A 68 4.97 8.57 -3.15
C GLU A 68 6.33 9.25 -3.35
N HIS A 69 6.30 10.56 -3.54
CA HIS A 69 7.49 11.38 -3.75
C HIS A 69 8.43 11.44 -2.52
N ARG A 70 7.92 11.24 -1.29
CA ARG A 70 8.76 11.27 -0.07
C ARG A 70 9.81 10.16 -0.05
N LEU A 71 9.61 9.10 -0.83
CA LEU A 71 10.53 7.96 -0.94
C LEU A 71 11.72 8.21 -1.88
N LEU A 72 11.76 9.33 -2.61
CA LEU A 72 12.87 9.62 -3.53
C LEU A 72 14.22 9.83 -2.83
N GLY A 73 14.21 10.26 -1.57
CA GLY A 73 15.41 10.41 -0.74
C GLY A 73 15.77 9.16 0.06
N PHE A 74 15.10 8.03 -0.16
CA PHE A 74 15.29 6.80 0.59
C PHE A 74 16.12 5.76 -0.17
N PRO A 75 16.71 4.77 0.52
CA PRO A 75 17.51 3.73 -0.10
C PRO A 75 16.88 2.98 -1.29
N PRO A 76 17.69 2.55 -2.28
CA PRO A 76 17.21 1.88 -3.49
C PRO A 76 16.37 0.63 -3.35
N GLY A 77 16.54 -0.10 -2.25
CA GLY A 77 15.76 -1.30 -2.01
C GLY A 77 14.26 -1.02 -1.88
N ILE A 78 13.88 0.20 -1.48
CA ILE A 78 12.48 0.58 -1.26
C ILE A 78 11.76 0.78 -2.59
N TYR A 79 12.30 1.62 -3.47
CA TYR A 79 11.69 1.84 -4.79
C TYR A 79 11.79 0.61 -5.70
N ALA A 80 12.83 -0.23 -5.57
CA ALA A 80 12.88 -1.52 -6.27
C ALA A 80 11.71 -2.45 -5.90
N LEU A 81 11.32 -2.46 -4.62
CA LEU A 81 10.18 -3.26 -4.16
C LEU A 81 8.85 -2.67 -4.65
N LEU A 82 8.68 -1.35 -4.65
CA LEU A 82 7.50 -0.69 -5.23
C LEU A 82 7.37 -0.95 -6.74
N ILE A 83 8.46 -0.88 -7.49
CA ILE A 83 8.48 -1.21 -8.92
C ILE A 83 8.07 -2.67 -9.16
N THR A 84 8.46 -3.58 -8.27
CA THR A 84 8.01 -4.99 -8.36
C THR A 84 6.49 -5.10 -8.22
N PHE A 85 5.87 -4.38 -7.28
CA PHE A 85 4.40 -4.30 -7.18
C PHE A 85 3.75 -3.61 -8.39
N SER A 86 4.37 -2.58 -8.94
CA SER A 86 3.92 -1.89 -10.15
C SER A 86 3.84 -2.85 -11.35
N ARG A 87 4.91 -3.62 -11.58
CA ARG A 87 4.97 -4.64 -12.62
C ARG A 87 3.96 -5.76 -12.38
N PHE A 88 3.81 -6.20 -11.14
CA PHE A 88 2.81 -7.21 -10.78
C PHE A 88 1.39 -6.73 -11.02
N HIS A 89 1.06 -5.47 -10.69
CA HIS A 89 -0.24 -4.87 -11.01
C HIS A 89 -0.52 -4.93 -12.52
N ASN A 90 0.44 -4.53 -13.35
CA ASN A 90 0.27 -4.54 -14.81
C ASN A 90 0.10 -5.96 -15.36
N TYR A 91 0.83 -6.93 -14.81
CA TYR A 91 0.64 -8.35 -15.13
C TYR A 91 -0.79 -8.81 -14.80
N VAL A 92 -1.27 -8.50 -13.58
CA VAL A 92 -2.62 -8.85 -13.13
C VAL A 92 -3.69 -8.18 -14.01
N ALA A 93 -3.56 -6.90 -14.32
CA ALA A 93 -4.50 -6.18 -15.19
C ALA A 93 -4.58 -6.83 -16.59
N GLY A 94 -3.43 -7.23 -17.14
CA GLY A 94 -3.33 -7.98 -18.40
C GLY A 94 -4.06 -9.32 -18.33
N GLU A 95 -3.81 -10.11 -17.28
CA GLU A 95 -4.45 -11.42 -17.10
C GLU A 95 -5.96 -11.31 -16.85
N LEU A 96 -6.41 -10.33 -16.07
CA LEU A 96 -7.83 -10.07 -15.85
C LEU A 96 -8.55 -9.77 -17.17
N LYS A 97 -7.94 -8.95 -18.03
CA LYS A 97 -8.46 -8.63 -19.35
C LYS A 97 -8.42 -9.84 -20.29
N ARG A 98 -7.36 -10.64 -20.24
CA ARG A 98 -7.17 -11.83 -21.10
C ARG A 98 -8.20 -12.92 -20.78
N ILE A 99 -8.43 -13.19 -19.49
CA ILE A 99 -9.37 -14.23 -19.04
C ILE A 99 -10.81 -13.75 -19.19
N ASN A 100 -11.11 -12.50 -18.78
CA ASN A 100 -12.42 -11.87 -18.85
C ASN A 100 -13.60 -12.81 -18.47
N GLY A 101 -13.46 -13.54 -17.36
CA GLY A 101 -14.31 -14.71 -17.06
C GLY A 101 -15.82 -14.42 -16.99
N SER A 102 -16.24 -13.22 -16.58
CA SER A 102 -17.65 -12.80 -16.53
C SER A 102 -18.08 -11.91 -17.68
N GLY A 103 -17.23 -11.72 -18.70
CA GLY A 103 -17.48 -10.75 -19.78
C GLY A 103 -17.43 -9.28 -19.34
N ARG A 104 -17.19 -8.99 -18.05
CA ARG A 104 -17.22 -7.64 -17.46
C ARG A 104 -16.26 -6.64 -18.12
N PHE A 105 -15.15 -7.11 -18.67
CA PHE A 105 -14.14 -6.26 -19.33
C PHE A 105 -14.31 -6.20 -20.86
N GLY A 106 -15.49 -6.59 -21.36
CA GLY A 106 -15.86 -6.52 -22.77
C GLY A 106 -16.59 -5.23 -23.17
N PRO A 107 -16.86 -5.04 -24.48
CA PRO A 107 -17.59 -3.88 -24.99
C PRO A 107 -19.00 -3.81 -24.39
N ASN A 108 -19.43 -2.63 -23.98
CA ASN A 108 -20.79 -2.40 -23.50
C ASN A 108 -21.62 -1.73 -24.62
N PRO A 109 -22.65 -2.41 -25.17
CA PRO A 109 -23.46 -1.86 -26.26
C PRO A 109 -24.30 -0.65 -25.86
N CYS A 110 -24.47 -0.39 -24.56
CA CYS A 110 -25.24 0.73 -24.04
C CYS A 110 -24.41 2.01 -23.87
N LEU A 111 -23.09 1.97 -24.11
CA LEU A 111 -22.19 3.10 -23.93
C LEU A 111 -21.57 3.52 -25.26
N SER A 112 -21.17 4.79 -25.35
CA SER A 112 -20.26 5.25 -26.40
C SER A 112 -18.95 4.45 -26.33
N LYS A 113 -18.23 4.36 -27.45
CA LYS A 113 -16.94 3.65 -27.48
C LYS A 113 -15.96 4.20 -26.43
N GLU A 114 -15.88 5.53 -26.31
CA GLU A 114 -14.98 6.20 -25.37
C GLU A 114 -15.38 5.93 -23.91
N ASP A 115 -16.68 5.98 -23.60
CA ASP A 115 -17.14 5.73 -22.22
C ASP A 115 -17.05 4.26 -21.84
N ALA A 116 -17.25 3.36 -22.80
CA ALA A 116 -17.01 1.93 -22.60
C ALA A 116 -15.52 1.67 -22.29
N GLU A 117 -14.60 2.25 -23.06
CA GLU A 117 -13.16 2.11 -22.84
C GLU A 117 -12.74 2.69 -21.48
N ARG A 118 -13.24 3.87 -21.11
CA ARG A 118 -12.99 4.50 -19.81
C ARG A 118 -13.50 3.65 -18.65
N LYS A 119 -14.69 3.08 -18.79
CA LYS A 119 -15.27 2.18 -17.79
C LYS A 119 -14.44 0.91 -17.64
N ILE A 120 -14.05 0.28 -18.75
CA ILE A 120 -13.22 -0.93 -18.74
C ILE A 120 -11.86 -0.64 -18.07
N ASP A 121 -11.22 0.48 -18.41
CA ASP A 121 -9.96 0.89 -17.77
C ASP A 121 -10.10 1.04 -16.25
N LYS A 122 -11.12 1.79 -15.80
CA LYS A 122 -11.39 1.99 -14.37
C LYS A 122 -11.72 0.68 -13.66
N ASP A 123 -12.51 -0.19 -14.28
CA ASP A 123 -12.89 -1.48 -13.71
C ASP A 123 -11.69 -2.43 -13.62
N LEU A 124 -10.84 -2.48 -14.65
CA LEU A 124 -9.60 -3.26 -14.65
C LEU A 124 -8.64 -2.77 -13.59
N PHE A 125 -8.38 -1.46 -13.54
CA PHE A 125 -7.47 -0.85 -12.57
C PHE A 125 -7.87 -1.18 -11.12
N ASN A 126 -9.14 -0.94 -10.77
CA ASN A 126 -9.62 -1.20 -9.41
C ASN A 126 -9.58 -2.69 -9.06
N THR A 127 -9.93 -3.57 -10.01
CA THR A 127 -9.87 -5.02 -9.77
C THR A 127 -8.42 -5.49 -9.62
N ALA A 128 -7.51 -5.02 -10.48
CA ALA A 128 -6.09 -5.34 -10.40
C ALA A 128 -5.44 -4.82 -9.12
N ARG A 129 -5.81 -3.60 -8.67
CA ARG A 129 -5.41 -3.04 -7.38
C ARG A 129 -5.81 -3.96 -6.23
N LEU A 130 -7.07 -4.38 -6.15
CA LEU A 130 -7.56 -5.28 -5.09
C LEU A 130 -6.82 -6.63 -5.08
N VAL A 131 -6.59 -7.21 -6.25
CA VAL A 131 -5.85 -8.48 -6.39
C VAL A 131 -4.39 -8.31 -5.99
N THR A 132 -3.75 -7.19 -6.33
CA THR A 132 -2.36 -6.87 -5.94
C THR A 132 -2.21 -6.66 -4.45
N LEU A 133 -3.19 -6.03 -3.80
CA LEU A 133 -3.17 -5.76 -2.35
C LEU A 133 -3.37 -7.01 -1.49
N ARG A 134 -4.07 -8.02 -2.01
CA ARG A 134 -4.35 -9.25 -1.25
C ARG A 134 -3.07 -9.99 -0.79
N PRO A 135 -2.12 -10.35 -1.67
CA PRO A 135 -0.90 -11.02 -1.24
C PRO A 135 -0.06 -10.11 -0.35
N LEU A 136 0.00 -8.80 -0.63
CA LEU A 136 0.68 -7.83 0.23
C LEU A 136 0.18 -7.90 1.68
N ARG A 137 -1.14 -7.82 1.90
CA ARG A 137 -1.73 -7.94 3.25
C ARG A 137 -1.44 -9.30 3.89
N GLN A 138 -1.48 -10.38 3.11
CA GLN A 138 -1.12 -11.70 3.61
C GLN A 138 0.33 -11.75 4.08
N TYR A 139 1.29 -11.27 3.28
CA TYR A 139 2.70 -11.22 3.66
C TYR A 139 2.95 -10.36 4.91
N HIS A 140 2.20 -9.26 5.06
CA HIS A 140 2.27 -8.44 6.28
C HIS A 140 1.87 -9.21 7.54
N LEU A 141 0.73 -9.91 7.47
CA LEU A 141 0.16 -10.63 8.59
C LEU A 141 0.93 -11.91 8.92
N SER A 142 1.27 -12.70 7.89
CA SER A 142 1.96 -13.98 8.08
C SER A 142 3.45 -13.79 8.27
N ASP A 143 4.16 -13.03 7.44
CA ASP A 143 5.63 -13.14 7.42
C ASP A 143 6.30 -11.95 8.12
N TYR A 144 5.85 -10.73 7.83
CA TYR A 144 6.42 -9.52 8.40
C TYR A 144 6.19 -9.47 9.92
N THR A 145 4.95 -9.65 10.38
CA THR A 145 4.60 -9.65 11.81
C THR A 145 5.37 -10.74 12.57
N ARG A 146 5.46 -11.96 12.02
CA ARG A 146 6.25 -13.04 12.63
C ARG A 146 7.73 -12.69 12.72
N THR A 147 8.28 -12.03 11.69
CA THR A 147 9.69 -11.65 11.68
C THR A 147 10.00 -10.58 12.72
N ILE A 148 9.19 -9.52 12.83
CA ILE A 148 9.43 -8.45 13.83
C ILE A 148 9.24 -8.93 15.27
N LEU A 149 8.37 -9.92 15.49
CA LEU A 149 8.17 -10.57 16.79
C LEU A 149 9.18 -11.70 17.06
N ASN A 150 10.16 -11.89 16.17
CA ASN A 150 11.20 -12.90 16.28
C ASN A 150 10.67 -14.36 16.33
N LEU A 151 9.44 -14.60 15.85
CA LEU A 151 8.80 -15.93 15.85
C LEU A 151 9.44 -16.91 14.86
N ASN A 152 10.30 -16.41 13.97
CA ASN A 152 11.11 -17.26 13.09
C ASN A 152 12.08 -18.18 13.87
N TYR A 153 12.39 -17.85 15.13
CA TYR A 153 13.20 -18.69 16.03
C TYR A 153 12.36 -19.63 16.92
N ALA A 154 11.04 -19.59 16.78
CA ALA A 154 10.11 -20.49 17.45
C ALA A 154 9.46 -21.43 16.40
N PRO A 155 10.18 -22.47 15.93
CA PRO A 155 9.73 -23.32 14.82
C PRO A 155 8.41 -24.05 15.13
N ASP A 156 8.13 -24.31 16.40
CA ASP A 156 6.91 -24.98 16.85
C ASP A 156 5.69 -24.03 16.90
N SER A 157 5.89 -22.73 16.70
CA SER A 157 4.81 -21.74 16.70
C SER A 157 4.24 -21.53 15.29
N SER A 158 3.00 -21.95 15.10
CA SER A 158 2.19 -21.64 13.90
C SER A 158 1.46 -20.30 13.99
N TRP A 159 1.74 -19.48 15.01
CA TRP A 159 0.98 -18.26 15.27
C TRP A 159 1.11 -17.25 14.12
N VAL A 160 -0.02 -16.75 13.63
CA VAL A 160 -0.11 -15.70 12.63
C VAL A 160 -1.17 -14.72 13.11
N LEU A 161 -0.98 -13.43 12.86
CA LEU A 161 -2.02 -12.45 13.12
C LEU A 161 -3.14 -12.61 12.09
N ASP A 162 -4.27 -13.20 12.46
CA ASP A 162 -5.47 -13.20 11.61
C ASP A 162 -6.50 -12.18 12.15
N PRO A 163 -6.70 -11.04 11.47
CA PRO A 163 -7.66 -10.03 11.91
C PRO A 163 -9.12 -10.48 11.78
N ARG A 164 -9.39 -11.66 11.21
CA ARG A 164 -10.73 -12.25 11.09
C ARG A 164 -11.11 -13.13 12.27
N GLU A 165 -10.14 -13.49 13.12
CA GLU A 165 -10.40 -14.29 14.30
C GLU A 165 -11.07 -13.45 15.40
N SER A 166 -11.85 -14.11 16.25
CA SER A 166 -12.43 -13.45 17.41
C SER A 166 -11.36 -13.30 18.50
N PHE A 167 -11.06 -12.06 18.88
CA PHE A 167 -10.15 -11.75 19.98
C PHE A 167 -10.79 -11.84 21.38
N SER A 168 -11.99 -12.39 21.46
CA SER A 168 -12.75 -12.57 22.72
C SER A 168 -12.02 -13.44 23.75
N GLN A 169 -11.05 -14.26 23.32
CA GLN A 169 -10.26 -15.11 24.20
C GLN A 169 -9.10 -14.38 24.90
N VAL A 170 -8.69 -13.20 24.40
CA VAL A 170 -7.52 -12.46 24.92
C VAL A 170 -7.94 -11.25 25.73
N PHE A 171 -9.06 -10.61 25.35
CA PHE A 171 -9.59 -9.45 26.04
C PHE A 171 -10.95 -9.81 26.63
N ASP A 172 -10.96 -10.15 27.92
CA ASP A 172 -12.21 -10.37 28.65
C ASP A 172 -13.06 -9.09 28.58
N LYS A 173 -14.27 -9.21 28.01
CA LYS A 173 -15.34 -8.19 28.07
C LYS A 173 -15.10 -6.88 27.30
N VAL A 174 -14.29 -6.88 26.24
CA VAL A 174 -14.22 -5.74 25.32
C VAL A 174 -14.89 -6.11 24.00
N ASP A 175 -16.09 -5.57 23.77
CA ASP A 175 -16.70 -5.57 22.45
C ASP A 175 -15.89 -4.61 21.57
N PHE A 176 -14.96 -5.14 20.79
CA PHE A 176 -14.24 -4.33 19.82
C PHE A 176 -15.22 -3.91 18.71
N PRO A 177 -15.34 -2.60 18.43
CA PRO A 177 -16.14 -2.14 17.32
C PRO A 177 -15.56 -2.70 16.02
N VAL A 178 -16.31 -3.61 15.38
CA VAL A 178 -15.98 -4.15 14.07
C VAL A 178 -16.66 -3.32 12.98
N SER A 179 -15.96 -3.09 11.88
CA SER A 179 -16.49 -2.36 10.72
C SER A 179 -16.86 -0.89 10.97
N THR A 180 -16.27 -0.23 11.97
CA THR A 180 -16.49 1.22 12.24
C THR A 180 -15.55 2.15 11.47
N GLY A 181 -14.73 1.60 10.57
CA GLY A 181 -13.65 2.30 9.91
C GLY A 181 -12.36 2.31 10.73
N ASN A 182 -11.27 2.76 10.11
CA ASN A 182 -9.95 2.84 10.72
C ASN A 182 -9.42 4.27 10.67
N GLN A 183 -8.75 4.68 11.74
CA GLN A 183 -7.89 5.86 11.78
C GLN A 183 -6.66 5.51 12.59
N VAL A 184 -5.49 5.78 12.02
CA VAL A 184 -4.22 5.53 12.69
C VAL A 184 -3.98 6.59 13.76
N SER A 185 -3.65 6.16 14.97
CA SER A 185 -3.45 7.06 16.11
C SER A 185 -2.05 7.70 16.12
N VAL A 186 -1.90 8.80 16.85
CA VAL A 186 -0.61 9.49 17.03
C VAL A 186 0.38 8.60 17.80
N GLU A 187 -0.11 7.84 18.77
CA GLU A 187 0.69 6.88 19.53
C GLU A 187 1.24 5.79 18.62
N PHE A 188 0.42 5.29 17.68
CA PHE A 188 0.89 4.30 16.71
C PHE A 188 1.97 4.88 15.80
N ASN A 189 1.83 6.14 15.36
CA ASN A 189 2.89 6.84 14.62
C ASN A 189 4.18 6.95 15.43
N LEU A 190 4.08 7.31 16.71
CA LEU A 190 5.24 7.52 17.59
C LEU A 190 6.04 6.22 17.79
N ILE A 191 5.37 5.11 18.08
CA ILE A 191 6.05 3.82 18.31
C ILE A 191 6.63 3.22 17.03
N TYR A 192 6.13 3.60 15.85
CA TYR A 192 6.63 3.11 14.56
C TYR A 192 7.86 3.86 14.04
N ARG A 193 8.46 4.76 14.83
CA ARG A 193 9.68 5.52 14.47
C ARG A 193 10.95 4.66 14.56
N GLY A 194 11.04 3.62 13.75
CA GLY A 194 12.14 2.65 13.72
C GLY A 194 13.43 3.10 13.02
N HIS A 195 13.80 4.38 13.08
CA HIS A 195 14.97 4.92 12.37
C HIS A 195 16.31 4.35 12.86
N SER A 196 16.39 3.82 14.08
CA SER A 196 17.56 3.11 14.59
C SER A 196 17.93 1.84 13.81
N ASN A 197 17.01 1.34 12.96
CA ASN A 197 17.24 0.16 12.13
C ASN A 197 17.96 0.47 10.80
N VAL A 198 18.32 1.74 10.55
CA VAL A 198 19.08 2.13 9.37
C VAL A 198 20.52 1.60 9.51
N SER A 199 20.97 0.81 8.54
CA SER A 199 22.34 0.30 8.52
C SER A 199 23.35 1.41 8.20
N ALA A 200 24.59 1.28 8.68
CA ALA A 200 25.70 2.19 8.35
C ALA A 200 25.91 2.42 6.84
N LYS A 201 25.63 1.41 6.01
CA LYS A 201 25.67 1.55 4.54
C LYS A 201 24.65 2.57 4.02
N TYR A 202 23.43 2.53 4.56
CA TYR A 202 22.34 3.42 4.15
C TYR A 202 22.45 4.79 4.77
N GLU A 203 22.97 4.89 5.98
CA GLU A 203 23.38 6.14 6.58
C GLU A 203 24.39 6.86 5.68
N LYS A 204 25.48 6.18 5.29
CA LYS A 204 26.47 6.73 4.36
C LYS A 204 25.84 7.14 3.02
N TRP A 205 24.99 6.30 2.44
CA TRP A 205 24.31 6.61 1.19
C TRP A 205 23.47 7.90 1.30
N SER A 206 22.76 8.09 2.41
CA SER A 206 21.98 9.31 2.65
C SER A 206 22.88 10.54 2.85
N GLN A 207 24.02 10.39 3.55
CA GLN A 207 25.02 11.46 3.70
C GLN A 207 25.68 11.85 2.38
N ASP A 208 25.86 10.90 1.46
CA ASP A 208 26.44 11.18 0.13
C ASP A 208 25.43 11.86 -0.81
N LEU A 209 24.12 11.74 -0.54
CA LEU A 209 23.04 12.28 -1.37
C LEU A 209 22.67 13.74 -1.04
N PHE A 210 22.81 14.14 0.23
CA PHE A 210 22.41 15.45 0.77
C PHE A 210 23.62 16.27 1.22
#